data_AF-A0A5S9MAY4-F1
#
_entry.id   AF-A0A5S9MAY4-F1
#
_cell.length_a   1.000
_cell.length_b   1.000
_cell.length_c   1.000
_cell.angle_alpha   90.00
_cell.angle_beta   90.00
_cell.angle_gamma   90.00
#
_symmetry.space_group_name_H-M   'P 1'
#
loop_
_entity.id
_entity.type
_entity.pdbx_description
1 polymer ?
#
loop_
_entity_poly.entity_id
_entity_poly.type
_entity_poly.pdbx_seq_one_letter_code
_entity_poly.pdbx_strand_id
1 'polypeptide(L)'
;MTNKGEEGMHWFRTFYFPKKERHFDADMIIDQKSHKVLDYFGKPRLLMSELHFTVTKHGFLHIQSGRQKLLMLGREWPLPSWLYGVSDVTEGYDEHAGEYTIDVHVKNRLFGTLFTYKGRFTERVMSHDE
;
A
#
# COMPACT_ATOMS: atom_id res chain seq x y z
N MET A 1 6.95 -12.42 9.21
CA MET A 1 7.40 -13.13 8.00
C MET A 1 6.16 -13.45 7.18
N THR A 2 6.17 -13.21 5.86
CA THR A 2 5.09 -13.69 4.98
C THR A 2 5.03 -15.22 5.01
N ASN A 3 3.95 -15.81 4.50
CA ASN A 3 3.83 -17.28 4.37
C ASN A 3 4.96 -17.95 3.58
N LYS A 4 5.87 -17.18 2.95
CA LYS A 4 7.05 -17.65 2.22
C LYS A 4 8.38 -17.43 2.96
N GLY A 5 8.36 -16.95 4.21
CA GLY A 5 9.58 -16.65 4.98
C GLY A 5 10.24 -15.32 4.60
N GLU A 6 9.58 -14.48 3.81
CA GLU A 6 10.09 -13.17 3.41
C GLU A 6 9.81 -12.16 4.55
N GLU A 7 10.77 -11.29 4.83
CA GLU A 7 10.53 -10.13 5.68
C GLU A 7 9.57 -9.17 4.97
N GLY A 8 8.46 -8.88 5.65
CA GLY A 8 7.38 -8.13 5.06
C GLY A 8 6.20 -7.98 6.01
N MET A 9 5.19 -7.28 5.51
CA MET A 9 3.97 -6.94 6.22
C MET A 9 2.77 -7.28 5.35
N HIS A 10 1.76 -7.89 5.97
CA HIS A 10 0.47 -8.13 5.35
C HIS A 10 -0.48 -7.00 5.70
N TRP A 11 -1.10 -6.41 4.69
CA TRP A 11 -2.07 -5.33 4.83
C TRP A 11 -3.44 -5.84 4.44
N PHE A 12 -4.36 -5.80 5.40
CA PHE A 12 -5.77 -6.06 5.13
C PHE A 12 -6.61 -4.89 5.64
N ARG A 13 -7.24 -4.17 4.71
CA ARG A 13 -8.10 -3.03 5.02
C ARG A 13 -9.50 -3.27 4.47
N THR A 14 -10.50 -3.00 5.29
CA THR A 14 -11.90 -3.05 4.90
C THR A 14 -12.49 -1.65 4.88
N PHE A 15 -13.13 -1.29 3.78
CA PHE A 15 -13.85 -0.05 3.59
C PHE A 15 -15.35 -0.32 3.53
N TYR A 16 -16.08 0.24 4.49
CA TYR A 16 -17.53 0.15 4.57
C TYR A 16 -18.17 1.37 3.88
N PHE A 17 -18.90 1.13 2.79
CA PHE A 17 -19.76 2.10 2.15
C PHE A 17 -21.24 1.74 2.41
N PRO A 18 -22.19 2.67 2.28
CA PRO A 18 -23.59 2.43 2.62
C PRO A 18 -24.25 1.21 1.98
N LYS A 19 -23.75 0.76 0.81
CA LYS A 19 -24.30 -0.38 0.06
C LYS A 19 -23.29 -1.46 -0.28
N LYS A 20 -22.02 -1.31 0.14
CA LYS A 20 -20.95 -2.21 -0.28
C LYS A 20 -19.78 -2.19 0.67
N GLU A 21 -19.17 -3.34 0.83
CA GLU A 21 -17.86 -3.49 1.43
C GLU A 21 -16.80 -3.59 0.33
N ARG A 22 -15.61 -3.05 0.59
CA ARG A 22 -14.45 -3.17 -0.29
C ARG A 22 -13.25 -3.57 0.55
N HIS A 23 -12.51 -4.56 0.07
CA HIS A 23 -11.31 -5.02 0.72
C HIS A 23 -10.10 -4.61 -0.10
N PHE A 24 -9.07 -4.20 0.61
CA PHE A 24 -7.75 -4.00 0.08
C PHE A 24 -6.82 -4.97 0.80
N ASP A 25 -6.29 -5.91 0.05
CA ASP A 25 -5.42 -6.98 0.51
C ASP A 25 -4.10 -6.84 -0.24
N ALA A 26 -3.02 -6.66 0.51
CA ALA A 26 -1.69 -6.50 -0.07
C ALA A 26 -0.60 -7.12 0.79
N ASP A 27 0.44 -7.63 0.14
CA ASP A 27 1.66 -8.11 0.78
C ASP A 27 2.83 -7.20 0.40
N MET A 28 3.39 -6.51 1.40
CA MET A 28 4.55 -5.65 1.22
C MET A 28 5.80 -6.40 1.67
N ILE A 29 6.74 -6.64 0.75
CA ILE A 29 7.98 -7.39 1.03
C ILE A 29 9.20 -6.56 0.70
N ILE A 30 10.31 -6.82 1.39
CA ILE A 30 11.60 -6.21 1.07
C ILE A 30 12.33 -7.16 0.10
N ASP A 31 12.60 -6.69 -1.12
CA ASP A 31 13.52 -7.39 -2.02
C ASP A 31 14.96 -7.15 -1.56
N GLN A 32 15.53 -8.18 -0.94
CA GLN A 32 16.89 -8.15 -0.38
C GLN A 32 17.97 -7.86 -1.43
N LYS A 33 17.71 -8.12 -2.73
CA LYS A 33 18.70 -7.87 -3.79
C LYS A 33 18.71 -6.42 -4.25
N SER A 34 17.53 -5.84 -4.50
CA SER A 34 17.43 -4.45 -4.96
C SER A 34 17.30 -3.43 -3.82
N HIS A 35 17.14 -3.91 -2.57
CA HIS A 35 16.78 -3.10 -1.40
C HIS A 35 15.52 -2.24 -1.60
N LYS A 36 14.63 -2.69 -2.50
CA LYS A 36 13.35 -2.05 -2.74
C LYS A 36 12.26 -2.75 -1.97
N VAL A 37 11.25 -1.97 -1.61
CA VAL A 37 10.00 -2.51 -1.10
C VAL A 37 9.07 -2.78 -2.28
N LEU A 38 8.53 -3.99 -2.34
CA LEU A 38 7.60 -4.45 -3.36
C LEU A 38 6.24 -4.70 -2.72
N ASP A 39 5.21 -4.08 -3.28
CA ASP A 39 3.83 -4.21 -2.82
C ASP A 39 3.03 -5.06 -3.81
N TYR A 40 2.51 -6.19 -3.34
CA TYR A 40 1.75 -7.15 -4.14
C TYR A 40 0.27 -7.04 -3.82
N PHE A 41 -0.55 -6.66 -4.80
CA PHE A 41 -1.97 -6.42 -4.61
C PHE A 41 -2.83 -7.65 -4.94
N GLY A 42 -3.75 -7.95 -4.04
CA GLY A 42 -4.84 -8.90 -4.22
C GLY A 42 -4.51 -10.35 -3.86
N LYS A 43 -5.57 -11.16 -3.77
CA LYS A 43 -5.53 -12.62 -3.66
C LYS A 43 -6.43 -13.20 -4.77
N PRO A 44 -5.88 -13.73 -5.88
CA PRO A 44 -4.45 -13.89 -6.19
C PRO A 44 -3.73 -12.55 -6.43
N ARG A 45 -2.41 -12.53 -6.23
CA ARG A 45 -1.56 -11.36 -6.49
C ARG A 45 -1.52 -11.08 -7.99
N LEU A 46 -2.25 -10.07 -8.46
CA LEU A 46 -2.36 -9.74 -9.88
C LEU A 46 -1.48 -8.56 -10.30
N LEU A 47 -1.11 -7.72 -9.35
CA LEU A 47 -0.33 -6.51 -9.59
C LEU A 47 0.80 -6.44 -8.57
N MET A 48 1.97 -5.98 -9.00
CA MET A 48 3.07 -5.59 -8.12
C MET A 48 3.47 -4.15 -8.42
N SER A 49 3.75 -3.38 -7.38
CA SER A 49 4.34 -2.04 -7.47
C SER A 49 5.62 -1.97 -6.63
N GLU A 50 6.66 -1.37 -7.18
CA GLU A 50 7.74 -0.83 -6.36
C GLU A 50 7.16 0.30 -5.47
N LEU A 51 7.67 0.45 -4.25
CA LEU A 51 7.35 1.57 -3.36
C LEU A 51 8.62 2.34 -3.01
N HIS A 52 8.53 3.66 -3.05
CA HIS A 52 9.58 4.58 -2.64
C HIS A 52 9.14 5.32 -1.39
N PHE A 53 10.03 5.36 -0.39
CA PHE A 53 9.75 5.96 0.90
C PHE A 53 10.64 7.19 1.09
N THR A 54 10.05 8.28 1.55
CA THR A 54 10.78 9.48 1.94
C THR A 54 10.17 10.03 3.23
N VAL A 55 10.95 10.83 3.96
CA VAL A 55 10.44 11.55 5.13
C VAL A 55 10.20 12.99 4.70
N THR A 56 8.98 13.48 4.93
CA THR A 56 8.63 14.88 4.66
C THR A 56 9.38 15.81 5.62
N LYS A 57 9.45 17.11 5.28
CA LYS A 57 10.00 18.14 6.17
C LYS A 57 9.32 18.24 7.55
N HIS A 58 8.13 17.67 7.70
CA HIS A 58 7.35 17.67 8.94
C HIS A 58 7.46 16.34 9.71
N GLY A 59 8.33 15.41 9.29
CA GLY A 59 8.53 14.13 9.95
C GLY A 59 7.53 13.03 9.56
N PHE A 60 6.59 13.31 8.65
CA PHE A 60 5.67 12.29 8.14
C PHE A 60 6.36 11.37 7.13
N LEU A 61 5.93 10.11 7.11
CA LEU A 61 6.31 9.13 6.11
C LEU A 61 5.53 9.42 4.83
N HIS A 62 6.24 9.56 3.72
CA HIS A 62 5.67 9.72 2.39
C HIS A 62 6.03 8.52 1.52
N ILE A 63 5.02 7.90 0.91
CA ILE A 63 5.15 6.69 0.11
C ILE A 63 4.62 6.98 -1.29
N GLN A 64 5.43 6.67 -2.30
CA GLN A 64 5.04 6.80 -3.71
C GLN A 64 5.24 5.49 -4.44
N SER A 65 4.28 5.13 -5.30
CA SER A 65 4.45 3.98 -6.19
C SER A 65 5.50 4.26 -7.28
N GLY A 66 6.34 3.27 -7.55
CA GLY A 66 7.28 3.25 -8.66
C GLY A 66 6.77 2.44 -9.84
N ARG A 67 7.65 1.60 -10.40
CA ARG A 67 7.32 0.74 -11.55
C ARG A 67 6.29 -0.31 -11.15
N GLN A 68 5.35 -0.57 -12.05
CA GLN A 68 4.31 -1.57 -11.84
C GLN A 68 4.42 -2.71 -12.85
N LYS A 69 4.11 -3.92 -12.39
CA LYS A 69 4.08 -5.13 -13.21
C LYS A 69 2.77 -5.87 -12.99
N LEU A 70 2.24 -6.42 -14.08
CA LEU A 70 1.12 -7.33 -14.04
C LEU A 70 1.63 -8.76 -13.85
N LEU A 71 1.06 -9.48 -12.90
CA LEU A 71 1.38 -10.86 -12.58
C LEU A 71 0.30 -11.75 -13.19
N MET A 72 0.57 -12.34 -14.36
CA MET A 72 -0.36 -13.23 -15.03
C MET A 72 0.33 -14.48 -15.55
N LEU A 73 -0.35 -15.62 -15.43
CA LEU A 73 0.11 -16.91 -15.94
C LEU A 73 1.50 -17.31 -15.39
N GLY A 74 1.78 -16.96 -14.13
CA GLY A 74 3.08 -17.24 -13.50
C GLY A 74 4.25 -16.40 -14.02
N ARG A 75 3.99 -15.34 -14.81
CA ARG A 75 5.00 -14.44 -15.36
C ARG A 75 4.75 -12.99 -14.95
N GLU A 76 5.81 -12.20 -14.91
CA GLU A 76 5.75 -10.76 -14.67
C GLU A 76 5.80 -10.00 -16.00
N TRP A 77 4.81 -9.17 -16.25
CA TRP A 77 4.72 -8.33 -17.44
C TRP A 77 4.87 -6.86 -17.03
N PRO A 78 5.78 -6.07 -17.63
CA PRO A 78 5.86 -4.66 -17.33
C PRO A 78 4.54 -3.98 -17.69
N LEU A 79 3.94 -3.28 -16.74
CA LEU A 79 2.71 -2.53 -17.01
C LEU A 79 3.13 -1.21 -17.73
N PRO A 80 2.42 -0.80 -18.79
CA PRO A 80 2.64 0.51 -19.41
C PRO A 80 2.34 1.65 -18.45
N SER A 81 3.15 2.72 -18.46
CA SER A 81 3.04 3.82 -17.48
C SER A 81 1.71 4.59 -17.50
N TRP A 82 0.97 4.58 -18.62
CA TRP A 82 -0.39 5.16 -18.68
C TRP A 82 -1.44 4.31 -17.96
N LEU A 83 -1.18 3.04 -17.68
CA LEU A 83 -2.04 2.16 -16.89
C LEU A 83 -1.72 2.19 -15.40
N TYR A 84 -0.70 2.94 -14.97
CA TYR A 84 -0.30 2.95 -13.57
C TYR A 84 -1.40 3.55 -12.69
N GLY A 85 -1.63 2.90 -11.55
CA GLY A 85 -2.26 3.54 -10.40
C GLY A 85 -1.15 4.20 -9.58
N VAL A 86 -0.85 5.46 -9.85
CA VAL A 86 0.18 6.22 -9.14
C VAL A 86 -0.35 6.57 -7.75
N SER A 87 0.23 5.96 -6.71
CA SER A 87 -0.10 6.26 -5.32
C SER A 87 0.81 7.35 -4.76
N ASP A 88 0.20 8.22 -3.96
CA ASP A 88 0.84 9.22 -3.12
C ASP A 88 0.19 9.11 -1.74
N VAL A 89 0.97 8.66 -0.76
CA VAL A 89 0.51 8.34 0.59
C VAL A 89 1.33 9.15 1.57
N THR A 90 0.67 9.87 2.47
CA THR A 90 1.33 10.50 3.62
C THR A 90 0.75 9.90 4.90
N GLU A 91 1.61 9.35 5.74
CA GLU A 91 1.27 8.78 7.04
C GLU A 91 2.15 9.38 8.13
N GLY A 92 1.60 9.56 9.32
CA GLY A 92 2.36 10.14 10.43
C GLY A 92 1.60 10.07 11.75
N TYR A 93 2.22 10.57 12.81
CA TYR A 93 1.61 10.65 14.13
C TYR A 93 1.36 12.12 14.50
N ASP A 94 0.12 12.44 14.88
CA ASP A 94 -0.27 13.75 15.40
C ASP A 94 -0.09 13.74 16.92
N GLU A 95 0.99 14.34 17.42
CA GLU A 95 1.32 14.37 18.85
C GLU A 95 0.28 15.12 19.69
N HIS A 96 -0.42 16.10 19.10
CA HIS A 96 -1.45 16.86 19.82
C HIS A 96 -2.73 16.05 20.02
N ALA A 97 -3.11 15.27 18.99
CA ALA A 97 -4.29 14.41 19.05
C ALA A 97 -4.00 13.04 19.70
N GLY A 98 -2.74 12.60 19.71
CA GLY A 98 -2.36 11.26 20.15
C GLY A 98 -2.77 10.16 19.15
N GLU A 99 -2.91 10.49 17.87
CA GLU A 99 -3.47 9.62 16.84
C GLU A 99 -2.56 9.51 15.61
N TYR A 100 -2.57 8.36 14.95
CA TYR A 100 -1.98 8.22 13.61
C TYR A 100 -2.88 8.88 12.58
N THR A 101 -2.28 9.43 11.53
CA THR A 101 -2.94 10.06 10.39
C THR A 101 -2.53 9.36 9.11
N ILE A 102 -3.46 9.29 8.16
CA ILE A 102 -3.24 8.72 6.83
C ILE A 102 -3.97 9.57 5.79
N ASP A 103 -3.28 9.89 4.71
CA ASP A 103 -3.81 10.61 3.55
C ASP A 103 -3.35 9.89 2.28
N VAL A 104 -4.30 9.33 1.53
CA VAL A 104 -4.02 8.50 0.34
C VAL A 104 -4.66 9.12 -0.88
N HIS A 105 -3.87 9.29 -1.92
CA HIS A 105 -4.32 9.62 -3.26
C HIS A 105 -3.79 8.60 -4.25
N VAL A 106 -4.69 7.97 -5.00
CA VAL A 106 -4.31 7.10 -6.13
C VAL A 106 -4.90 7.65 -7.40
N LYS A 107 -4.03 7.92 -8.38
CA LYS A 107 -4.37 8.55 -9.65
C LYS A 107 -3.86 7.72 -10.81
N ASN A 108 -4.63 7.69 -11.90
CA ASN A 108 -4.19 7.18 -13.18
C ASN A 108 -4.05 8.35 -14.16
N ARG A 109 -3.08 8.23 -15.09
CA ARG A 109 -2.78 9.28 -16.06
C ARG A 109 -3.96 9.59 -17.00
N LEU A 110 -4.77 8.59 -17.35
CA LEU A 110 -5.88 8.73 -18.30
C LEU A 110 -7.22 8.99 -17.59
N PHE A 111 -7.46 8.31 -16.47
CA PHE A 111 -8.76 8.35 -15.78
C PHE A 111 -8.83 9.34 -14.61
N GLY A 112 -7.73 10.01 -14.28
CA GLY A 112 -7.66 10.91 -13.14
C GLY A 112 -7.64 10.15 -11.82
N THR A 113 -8.35 10.64 -10.80
CA THR A 113 -8.38 10.01 -9.48
C THR A 113 -9.09 8.66 -9.53
N LEU A 114 -8.38 7.59 -9.17
CA LEU A 114 -8.96 6.25 -9.01
C LEU A 114 -9.67 6.13 -7.66
N PHE A 115 -8.98 6.50 -6.58
CA PHE A 115 -9.57 6.63 -5.25
C PHE A 115 -8.72 7.51 -4.34
N THR A 116 -9.34 7.97 -3.26
CA THR A 116 -8.68 8.69 -2.16
C THR A 116 -9.39 8.39 -0.86
N TYR A 117 -8.65 8.44 0.24
CA TYR A 117 -9.21 8.49 1.57
C TYR A 117 -8.26 9.20 2.52
N LYS A 118 -8.82 9.77 3.58
CA LYS A 118 -8.09 10.42 4.65
C LYS A 118 -8.71 10.01 5.98
N GLY A 119 -7.88 9.77 6.99
CA GLY A 119 -8.38 9.31 8.27
C GLY A 119 -7.39 9.48 9.40
N ARG A 120 -7.90 9.15 10.60
CA ARG A 120 -7.12 9.03 11.83
C ARG A 120 -7.42 7.70 12.50
N PHE A 121 -6.44 7.13 13.18
CA PHE A 121 -6.61 5.85 13.86
C PHE A 121 -5.65 5.70 15.04
N THR A 122 -5.98 4.78 15.93
CA THR A 122 -5.12 4.32 17.03
C THR A 122 -4.82 2.85 16.83
N GLU A 123 -3.64 2.41 17.23
CA GLU A 123 -3.30 0.98 17.20
C GLU A 123 -4.01 0.20 18.32
N ARG A 124 -4.33 -1.06 18.03
CA ARG A 124 -4.68 -2.04 19.05
C ARG A 124 -3.86 -3.29 18.76
N VAL A 125 -3.00 -3.65 19.69
CA VAL A 125 -2.27 -4.92 19.63
C VAL A 125 -3.22 -5.99 20.11
N MET A 126 -3.64 -6.89 19.21
CA MET A 126 -4.35 -8.10 19.61
C MET A 126 -3.30 -9.13 20.03
N SER A 127 -3.38 -9.63 21.26
CA SER A 127 -2.60 -10.81 21.65
C SER A 127 -3.06 -11.99 20.80
N HIS A 128 -2.10 -12.73 20.26
CA HIS A 128 -2.37 -14.07 19.78
C HIS A 128 -2.51 -14.91 21.06
N ASP A 129 -3.74 -15.20 21.48
CA ASP A 129 -3.97 -16.26 22.45
C ASP A 129 -3.63 -17.58 21.73
N GLU A 130 -2.67 -18.34 22.29
CA GLU A 130 -2.13 -19.60 21.75
C GLU A 130 -3.19 -20.71 21.56
#